data_AF-H2Z5C4-F1
#
_entry.id   AF-H2Z5C4-F1
#
_cell.length_a   1.000
_cell.length_b   1.000
_cell.length_c   1.000
_cell.angle_alpha   90.00
_cell.angle_beta   90.00
_cell.angle_gamma   90.00
#
_symmetry.space_group_name_H-M   'P 1'
#
loop_
_entity.id
_entity.type
_entity.pdbx_description
1 polymer ?
#
loop_
_entity_poly.entity_id
_entity_poly.type
_entity_poly.pdbx_seq_one_letter_code
_entity_poly.pdbx_strand_id
1 'polypeptide(L)'
;MVGATQPCPFVIKSENKKMEVMNDIKKTQVDCTGVNSYVGQWNKYFDVEGNLAEHLKSITYNQSLRGCHFRSVCWRVFLNCLPPNINEWTEALSKSRNEYDIIKEKHKMLPNNETQNVDVENPLSQSDQSVWKQYFQDQDLRNIIERDVKRTFPEMDYFSKEDVRRTMETILFCYAREHIKLSYRQGMHELLAPILFVLHCDLQGAFHAQDIGELPKIIQTLFQGKYVENDAYTMFCHLMAATNSWYSVNEVE
;
A
#
# COMPACT_ATOMS: atom_id res chain seq x y z
N MET A 1 -15.64 -37.80 -65.84
CA MET A 1 -15.29 -36.36 -65.93
C MET A 1 -16.29 -35.59 -65.11
N VAL A 2 -15.97 -35.24 -63.87
CA VAL A 2 -16.79 -34.35 -63.05
C VAL A 2 -16.04 -33.04 -62.98
N GLY A 3 -16.60 -31.99 -63.59
CA GLY A 3 -15.96 -30.69 -63.75
C GLY A 3 -15.87 -29.95 -62.42
N ALA A 4 -14.66 -29.51 -62.07
CA ALA A 4 -14.42 -28.60 -60.97
C ALA A 4 -14.95 -27.20 -61.34
N THR A 5 -16.02 -26.75 -60.68
CA THR A 5 -16.47 -25.36 -60.72
C THR A 5 -15.46 -24.48 -60.00
N GLN A 6 -14.78 -23.59 -60.73
CA GLN A 6 -13.92 -22.57 -60.13
C GLN A 6 -14.77 -21.55 -59.36
N PRO A 7 -14.37 -21.17 -58.12
CA PRO A 7 -15.09 -20.19 -57.32
C PRO A 7 -15.00 -18.77 -57.91
N CYS A 8 -16.09 -18.01 -57.70
CA CYS A 8 -16.28 -16.68 -58.26
C CYS A 8 -15.26 -15.66 -57.69
N PRO A 9 -14.57 -14.84 -58.52
CA PRO A 9 -13.49 -13.96 -58.08
C PRO A 9 -13.87 -12.95 -56.98
N PHE A 10 -15.16 -12.61 -56.91
CA PHE A 10 -15.72 -11.67 -55.94
C PHE A 10 -15.82 -12.27 -54.52
N VAL A 11 -16.07 -13.58 -54.41
CA VAL A 11 -16.17 -14.31 -53.14
C VAL A 11 -14.77 -14.47 -52.53
N ILE A 12 -13.78 -14.82 -53.35
CA ILE A 12 -12.37 -14.97 -52.95
C ILE A 12 -11.80 -13.66 -52.41
N LYS A 13 -12.11 -12.51 -53.03
CA LYS A 13 -11.68 -11.19 -52.52
C LYS A 13 -12.32 -10.83 -51.18
N SER A 14 -13.58 -11.23 -50.94
CA SER A 14 -14.26 -10.96 -49.67
C SER A 14 -13.75 -11.86 -48.54
N GLU A 15 -13.42 -13.11 -48.84
CA GLU A 15 -12.87 -14.08 -47.89
C GLU A 15 -11.42 -13.76 -47.55
N ASN A 16 -10.60 -13.36 -48.54
CA ASN A 16 -9.24 -12.89 -48.30
C ASN A 16 -9.22 -11.59 -47.47
N LYS A 17 -10.15 -10.67 -47.71
CA LYS A 17 -10.25 -9.44 -46.91
C LYS A 17 -10.74 -9.71 -45.48
N LYS A 18 -11.63 -10.71 -45.27
CA LYS A 18 -12.01 -11.18 -43.93
C LYS A 18 -10.88 -11.93 -43.23
N MET A 19 -10.09 -12.73 -43.96
CA MET A 19 -8.89 -13.40 -43.43
C MET A 19 -7.77 -12.42 -43.09
N GLU A 20 -7.54 -11.39 -43.91
CA GLU A 20 -6.58 -10.32 -43.62
C GLU A 20 -7.02 -9.50 -42.40
N VAL A 21 -8.29 -9.12 -42.29
CA VAL A 21 -8.82 -8.43 -41.09
C VAL A 21 -8.75 -9.34 -39.85
N MET A 22 -9.04 -10.64 -39.96
CA MET A 22 -8.86 -11.58 -38.84
C MET A 22 -7.39 -11.84 -38.51
N ASN A 23 -6.48 -11.78 -39.48
CA ASN A 23 -5.04 -11.89 -39.26
C ASN A 23 -4.42 -10.60 -38.72
N ASP A 24 -4.98 -9.43 -39.03
CA ASP A 24 -4.60 -8.15 -38.45
C ASP A 24 -5.14 -8.00 -37.02
N ILE A 25 -6.36 -8.49 -36.74
CA ILE A 25 -6.89 -8.65 -35.36
C ILE A 25 -6.06 -9.66 -34.56
N LYS A 26 -5.57 -10.74 -35.19
CA LYS A 26 -4.63 -11.69 -34.56
C LYS A 26 -3.21 -11.14 -34.43
N LYS A 27 -2.76 -10.21 -35.28
CA LYS A 27 -1.46 -9.53 -35.17
C LYS A 27 -1.44 -8.42 -34.11
N THR A 28 -2.60 -7.92 -33.70
CA THR A 28 -2.71 -6.98 -32.56
C THR A 28 -3.02 -7.65 -31.22
N GLN A 29 -3.30 -8.96 -31.21
CA GLN A 29 -3.10 -9.77 -30.01
C GLN A 29 -1.61 -10.05 -29.88
N VAL A 30 -0.88 -9.12 -29.24
CA VAL A 30 0.30 -9.53 -28.46
C VAL A 30 -0.18 -10.67 -27.58
N ASP A 31 0.52 -11.80 -27.60
CA ASP A 31 0.19 -12.98 -26.82
C ASP A 31 0.27 -12.59 -25.33
N CYS A 32 -0.86 -12.15 -24.77
CA CYS A 32 -0.95 -11.55 -23.44
C CYS A 32 -1.03 -12.65 -22.38
N THR A 33 -0.07 -13.58 -22.37
CA THR A 33 0.08 -14.59 -21.32
C THR A 33 1.25 -14.22 -20.43
N GLY A 34 1.05 -14.27 -19.10
CA GLY A 34 2.12 -14.01 -18.13
C GLY A 34 2.40 -12.53 -17.85
N VAL A 35 3.67 -12.19 -17.57
CA VAL A 35 4.13 -10.87 -17.10
C VAL A 35 3.70 -9.71 -18.03
N ASN A 36 3.57 -9.96 -19.33
CA ASN A 36 3.13 -8.96 -20.32
C ASN A 36 1.73 -8.41 -20.03
N SER A 37 0.83 -9.24 -19.48
CA SER A 37 -0.51 -8.80 -19.07
C SER A 37 -0.45 -7.87 -17.84
N TYR A 38 0.42 -8.20 -16.88
CA TYR A 38 0.63 -7.41 -15.67
C TYR A 38 1.24 -6.03 -15.99
N VAL A 39 2.28 -5.99 -16.84
CA VAL A 39 2.90 -4.74 -17.32
C VAL A 39 1.95 -3.97 -18.24
N GLY A 40 1.16 -4.66 -19.05
CA GLY A 40 0.12 -4.02 -19.86
C GLY A 40 -0.94 -3.32 -19.00
N GLN A 41 -1.35 -3.93 -17.89
CA GLN A 41 -2.23 -3.28 -16.93
C GLN A 41 -1.54 -2.09 -16.26
N TRP A 42 -0.24 -2.19 -15.90
CA TRP A 42 0.51 -1.05 -15.38
C TRP A 42 0.47 0.15 -16.34
N ASN A 43 0.83 -0.05 -17.61
CA ASN A 43 0.87 1.03 -18.61
C ASN A 43 -0.50 1.70 -18.76
N LYS A 44 -1.59 0.91 -18.79
CA LYS A 44 -2.96 1.45 -18.86
C LYS A 44 -3.28 2.46 -17.75
N TYR A 45 -2.76 2.25 -16.55
CA TYR A 45 -3.06 3.10 -15.40
C TYR A 45 -2.07 4.25 -15.20
N PHE A 46 -0.80 4.04 -15.52
CA PHE A 46 0.29 4.94 -15.10
C PHE A 46 1.11 5.52 -16.25
N ASP A 47 1.05 4.97 -17.45
CA ASP A 47 1.75 5.51 -18.62
C ASP A 47 0.84 6.52 -19.34
N VAL A 48 0.71 7.71 -18.76
CA VAL A 48 -0.15 8.78 -19.29
C VAL A 48 0.56 10.11 -19.37
N GLU A 49 0.21 10.86 -20.41
CA GLU A 49 0.55 12.26 -20.54
C GLU A 49 -0.41 13.12 -19.70
N GLY A 50 0.14 14.00 -18.86
CA GLY A 50 -0.64 14.97 -18.08
C GLY A 50 -0.86 14.60 -16.61
N ASN A 51 -2.01 14.97 -16.06
CA ASN A 51 -2.30 14.83 -14.63
C ASN A 51 -2.70 13.39 -14.28
N LEU A 52 -1.76 12.64 -13.70
CA LEU A 52 -1.97 11.25 -13.28
C LEU A 52 -3.17 11.08 -12.33
N ALA A 53 -3.35 11.98 -11.37
CA ALA A 53 -4.43 11.86 -10.39
C ALA A 53 -5.82 12.01 -11.03
N GLU A 54 -5.97 12.94 -11.99
CA GLU A 54 -7.21 13.11 -12.75
C GLU A 54 -7.50 11.92 -13.65
N HIS A 55 -6.47 11.40 -14.33
CA HIS A 55 -6.58 10.19 -15.14
C HIS A 55 -7.04 8.98 -14.30
N LEU A 56 -6.37 8.73 -13.17
CA LEU A 56 -6.74 7.65 -12.27
C LEU A 56 -8.17 7.82 -11.77
N LYS A 57 -8.61 9.02 -11.38
CA LYS A 57 -10.01 9.30 -11.00
C LYS A 57 -10.98 8.95 -12.13
N SER A 58 -10.68 9.34 -13.37
CA SER A 58 -11.51 9.00 -14.53
C SER A 58 -11.62 7.48 -14.73
N ILE A 59 -10.52 6.74 -14.61
CA ILE A 59 -10.55 5.27 -14.72
C ILE A 59 -11.37 4.66 -13.58
N THR A 60 -11.20 5.12 -12.34
CA THR A 60 -11.90 4.52 -11.20
C THR A 60 -13.41 4.70 -11.28
N TYR A 61 -13.90 5.85 -11.77
CA TYR A 61 -15.32 6.08 -12.00
C TYR A 61 -15.89 5.17 -13.09
N ASN A 62 -15.13 4.92 -14.16
CA ASN A 62 -15.64 4.19 -15.32
C ASN A 62 -15.52 2.66 -15.20
N GLN A 63 -14.47 2.15 -14.54
CA GLN A 63 -14.10 0.73 -14.63
C GLN A 63 -14.02 0.01 -13.28
N SER A 64 -14.16 0.72 -12.15
CA SER A 64 -13.92 0.21 -10.80
C SER A 64 -12.49 -0.32 -10.59
N LEU A 65 -11.93 -0.10 -9.40
CA LEU A 65 -10.61 -0.64 -9.07
C LEU A 65 -10.61 -2.15 -8.74
N ARG A 66 -11.77 -2.82 -8.79
CA ARG A 66 -11.89 -4.23 -8.36
C ARG A 66 -10.95 -5.19 -9.07
N GLY A 67 -10.70 -5.00 -10.37
CA GLY A 67 -9.80 -5.84 -11.17
C GLY A 67 -8.36 -5.32 -11.28
N CYS A 68 -8.01 -4.25 -10.55
CA CYS A 68 -6.68 -3.65 -10.60
C CYS A 68 -5.72 -4.35 -9.64
N HIS A 69 -4.53 -4.71 -10.13
CA HIS A 69 -3.43 -5.28 -9.34
C HIS A 69 -2.54 -4.21 -8.68
N PHE A 70 -2.87 -2.92 -8.86
CA PHE A 70 -2.09 -1.78 -8.39
C PHE A 70 -2.94 -0.82 -7.55
N ARG A 71 -3.91 -1.36 -6.79
CA ARG A 71 -4.82 -0.56 -5.94
C ARG A 71 -4.05 0.23 -4.88
N SER A 72 -3.05 -0.37 -4.27
CA SER A 72 -2.16 0.29 -3.30
C SER A 72 -1.41 1.47 -3.92
N VAL A 73 -1.04 1.40 -5.20
CA VAL A 73 -0.41 2.51 -5.93
C VAL A 73 -1.42 3.62 -6.19
N CYS A 74 -2.63 3.27 -6.65
CA CYS A 74 -3.72 4.24 -6.82
C CYS A 74 -4.05 4.94 -5.50
N TRP A 75 -4.13 4.20 -4.39
CA TRP A 75 -4.39 4.76 -3.06
C TRP A 75 -3.26 5.69 -2.62
N ARG A 76 -1.99 5.31 -2.86
CA ARG A 76 -0.85 6.19 -2.57
C ARG A 76 -0.90 7.50 -3.36
N VAL A 77 -1.35 7.49 -4.62
CA VAL A 77 -1.56 8.72 -5.40
C VAL A 77 -2.73 9.53 -4.82
N PHE A 78 -3.87 8.90 -4.52
CA PHE A 78 -5.04 9.60 -3.98
C PHE A 78 -4.85 10.19 -2.58
N LEU A 79 -4.04 9.53 -1.74
CA LEU A 79 -3.65 10.01 -0.43
C LEU A 79 -2.49 11.03 -0.49
N ASN A 80 -1.99 11.36 -1.68
CA ASN A 80 -0.82 12.22 -1.90
C ASN A 80 0.47 11.71 -1.22
N CYS A 81 0.61 10.39 -1.06
CA CYS A 81 1.84 9.75 -0.59
C CYS A 81 2.89 9.66 -1.70
N LEU A 82 2.44 9.62 -2.96
CA LEU A 82 3.31 9.67 -4.14
C LEU A 82 3.06 10.97 -4.90
N PRO A 83 4.13 11.66 -5.37
CA PRO A 83 3.97 12.88 -6.15
C PRO A 83 3.31 12.58 -7.51
N PRO A 84 2.73 13.57 -8.20
CA PRO A 84 2.09 13.35 -9.50
C PRO A 84 3.03 12.82 -10.58
N ASN A 85 4.31 13.17 -10.50
CA ASN A 85 5.34 12.74 -11.43
C ASN A 85 5.96 11.41 -11.00
N ILE A 86 5.81 10.37 -11.83
CA ILE A 86 6.32 9.01 -11.57
C ILE A 86 7.84 8.98 -11.41
N ASN A 87 8.55 9.86 -12.10
CA ASN A 87 10.02 9.93 -12.02
C ASN A 87 10.51 10.31 -10.62
N GLU A 88 9.68 10.99 -9.83
CA GLU A 88 9.99 11.41 -8.46
C GLU A 88 9.64 10.34 -7.41
N TRP A 89 8.93 9.26 -7.80
CA TRP A 89 8.43 8.25 -6.86
C TRP A 89 9.55 7.52 -6.13
N THR A 90 10.65 7.21 -6.82
CA THR A 90 11.78 6.49 -6.23
C THR A 90 12.39 7.29 -5.07
N GLU A 91 12.58 8.60 -5.26
CA GLU A 91 13.10 9.50 -4.23
C GLU A 91 12.10 9.69 -3.09
N ALA A 92 10.83 9.94 -3.41
CA ALA A 92 9.76 10.11 -2.42
C ALA A 92 9.59 8.87 -1.52
N LEU A 93 9.64 7.67 -2.10
CA LEU A 93 9.61 6.40 -1.35
C LEU A 93 10.84 6.25 -0.46
N SER A 94 12.03 6.51 -0.99
CA SER A 94 13.27 6.42 -0.21
C SER A 94 13.22 7.35 1.02
N LYS A 95 12.79 8.59 0.82
CA LYS A 95 12.66 9.59 1.87
C LYS A 95 11.66 9.16 2.94
N SER A 96 10.42 8.86 2.56
CA SER A 96 9.35 8.47 3.49
C SER A 96 9.66 7.18 4.24
N ARG A 97 10.31 6.20 3.59
CA ARG A 97 10.77 4.97 4.23
C ARG A 97 11.81 5.24 5.30
N ASN A 98 12.81 6.07 5.01
CA ASN A 98 13.84 6.47 5.97
C ASN A 98 13.26 7.28 7.14
N GLU A 99 12.29 8.18 6.88
CA GLU A 99 11.59 8.92 7.94
C GLU A 99 10.89 7.96 8.92
N TYR A 100 10.21 6.94 8.41
CA TYR A 100 9.61 5.93 9.27
C TYR A 100 10.64 5.12 10.05
N ASP A 101 11.75 4.72 9.42
CA ASP A 101 12.81 3.98 10.12
C ASP A 101 13.34 4.78 11.32
N ILE A 102 13.56 6.09 11.15
CA ILE A 102 13.98 6.99 12.24
C ILE A 102 12.93 7.03 13.37
N ILE A 103 11.64 7.16 13.02
CA ILE A 103 10.55 7.18 14.00
C ILE A 103 10.46 5.85 14.74
N LYS A 104 10.58 4.73 14.02
CA LYS A 104 10.54 3.39 14.60
C LYS A 104 11.69 3.19 15.56
N GLU A 105 12.93 3.54 15.18
CA GLU A 105 14.09 3.47 16.09
C GLU A 105 13.91 4.36 17.33
N LYS A 106 13.42 5.59 17.16
CA LYS A 106 13.15 6.52 18.26
C LYS A 106 12.20 5.94 19.31
N HIS A 107 11.21 5.16 18.87
CA HIS A 107 10.15 4.60 19.73
C HIS A 107 10.32 3.11 20.04
N LYS A 108 11.47 2.51 19.69
CA LYS A 108 11.84 1.20 20.23
C LYS A 108 11.96 1.32 21.75
N MET A 109 11.43 0.32 22.44
CA MET A 109 11.47 0.20 23.89
C MET A 109 12.91 0.44 24.40
N LEU A 110 13.14 1.52 25.13
CA LEU A 110 14.31 1.65 26.00
C LEU A 110 13.88 1.44 27.44
N PRO A 111 14.09 0.22 27.97
CA PRO A 111 14.33 0.04 29.39
C PRO A 111 15.67 -0.66 29.62
N ASN A 112 16.73 -0.35 28.84
CA ASN A 112 18.07 -0.91 29.08
C ASN A 112 19.23 -0.24 28.30
N ASN A 113 19.29 1.09 28.21
CA ASN A 113 20.59 1.69 27.94
C ASN A 113 21.37 1.69 29.26
N GLU A 114 22.40 0.84 29.32
CA GLU A 114 23.40 0.67 30.39
C GLU A 114 24.22 1.95 30.68
N THR A 115 23.69 3.14 30.38
CA THR A 115 24.37 4.44 30.37
C THR A 115 23.52 5.59 30.92
N GLN A 116 22.53 5.33 31.77
CA GLN A 116 21.85 6.39 32.51
C GLN A 116 22.07 6.22 34.02
N ASN A 117 22.52 7.33 34.64
CA ASN A 117 22.99 7.41 36.02
C ASN A 117 21.99 6.77 36.98
N VAL A 118 22.46 5.73 37.67
CA VAL A 118 21.73 4.92 38.66
C VAL A 118 21.21 5.75 39.84
N ASP A 119 21.67 7.00 40.00
CA ASP A 119 21.28 7.90 41.09
C ASP A 119 20.01 8.76 40.84
N VAL A 120 19.41 8.73 39.63
CA VAL A 120 18.17 9.51 39.33
C VAL A 120 16.91 8.63 39.17
N GLU A 121 17.07 7.30 39.12
CA GLU A 121 16.00 6.39 38.72
C GLU A 121 15.45 5.55 39.87
N ASN A 122 14.69 6.19 40.77
CA ASN A 122 13.82 5.46 41.68
C ASN A 122 12.42 5.31 41.04
N PRO A 123 11.82 4.10 40.98
CA PRO A 123 10.42 3.91 40.58
C PRO A 123 9.39 4.66 41.45
N LEU A 124 9.83 5.26 42.56
CA LEU A 124 9.06 6.18 43.42
C LEU A 124 9.43 7.66 43.21
N SER A 125 10.23 8.02 42.21
CA SER A 125 10.59 9.42 41.96
C SER A 125 9.35 10.22 41.52
N GLN A 126 9.01 11.24 42.32
CA GLN A 126 7.86 12.12 42.11
C GLN A 126 8.12 13.21 41.05
N SER A 127 9.18 13.08 40.24
CA SER A 127 9.44 14.05 39.18
C SER A 127 8.45 13.82 38.04
N ASP A 128 7.73 14.88 37.64
CA ASP A 128 6.67 14.82 36.63
C ASP A 128 7.15 14.39 35.23
N GLN A 129 8.47 14.27 35.04
CA GLN A 129 9.16 13.82 33.83
C GLN A 129 9.92 12.49 34.01
N SER A 130 9.51 11.61 34.93
CA SER A 130 10.22 10.34 35.14
C SER A 130 10.08 9.40 33.92
N VAL A 131 11.20 8.83 33.48
CA VAL A 131 11.28 7.82 32.41
C VAL A 131 10.29 6.67 32.67
N TRP A 132 10.11 6.30 33.93
CA TRP A 132 9.16 5.29 34.38
C TRP A 132 7.70 5.65 34.11
N LYS A 133 7.28 6.91 34.32
CA LYS A 133 5.92 7.35 34.00
C LYS A 133 5.63 7.19 32.51
N GLN A 134 6.57 7.59 31.66
CA GLN A 134 6.44 7.40 30.21
C GLN A 134 6.44 5.91 29.83
N TYR A 135 7.30 5.10 30.45
CA TYR A 135 7.32 3.66 30.23
C TYR A 135 5.97 3.01 30.56
N PHE A 136 5.38 3.30 31.72
CA PHE A 136 4.07 2.75 32.09
C PHE A 136 2.96 3.23 31.16
N GLN A 137 2.96 4.52 30.77
CA GLN A 137 2.04 5.03 29.76
C GLN A 137 2.17 4.31 28.41
N ASP A 138 3.40 4.00 27.99
CA ASP A 138 3.66 3.26 26.77
C ASP A 138 3.21 1.81 26.84
N GLN A 139 3.36 1.15 28.00
CA GLN A 139 2.83 -0.19 28.23
C GLN A 139 1.30 -0.18 28.16
N ASP A 140 0.63 0.77 28.83
CA ASP A 140 -0.83 0.89 28.79
C ASP A 140 -1.34 1.15 27.36
N LEU A 141 -0.68 2.04 26.62
CA LEU A 141 -0.99 2.33 25.22
C LEU A 141 -0.83 1.09 24.33
N ARG A 142 0.25 0.32 24.50
CA ARG A 142 0.48 -0.93 23.76
C ARG A 142 -0.58 -1.97 24.08
N ASN A 143 -0.95 -2.14 25.34
CA ASN A 143 -1.99 -3.09 25.76
C ASN A 143 -3.35 -2.76 25.13
N ILE A 144 -3.69 -1.47 25.04
CA ILE A 144 -4.91 -1.01 24.37
C ILE A 144 -4.88 -1.35 22.88
N ILE A 145 -3.76 -1.04 22.21
CA ILE A 145 -3.58 -1.33 20.78
C ILE A 145 -3.64 -2.85 20.51
N GLU A 146 -2.90 -3.65 21.28
CA GLU A 146 -2.82 -5.12 21.14
C GLU A 146 -4.22 -5.75 21.23
N ARG A 147 -5.03 -5.33 22.21
CA ARG A 147 -6.39 -5.83 22.38
C ARG A 147 -7.27 -5.55 21.15
N ASP A 148 -7.13 -4.38 20.57
CA ASP A 148 -7.88 -3.96 19.38
C ASP A 148 -7.38 -4.65 18.11
N VAL A 149 -6.06 -4.79 17.94
CA VAL A 149 -5.44 -5.52 16.83
C VAL A 149 -5.86 -6.99 16.84
N LYS A 150 -5.87 -7.65 18.01
CA LYS A 150 -6.28 -9.06 18.14
C LYS A 150 -7.70 -9.36 17.64
N ARG A 151 -8.61 -8.39 17.72
CA ARG A 151 -10.01 -8.52 17.26
C ARG A 151 -10.28 -7.91 15.88
N THR A 152 -9.24 -7.46 15.17
CA THR A 152 -9.40 -6.85 13.84
C THR A 152 -9.66 -7.92 12.79
N PHE A 153 -10.83 -7.87 12.15
CA PHE A 153 -11.25 -8.78 11.06
C PHE A 153 -10.90 -10.27 11.32
N PRO A 154 -11.42 -10.86 12.42
CA PRO A 154 -11.06 -12.21 12.87
C PRO A 154 -11.40 -13.31 11.86
N GLU A 155 -12.32 -13.05 10.93
CA GLU A 155 -12.69 -13.93 9.84
C GLU A 155 -11.63 -14.04 8.72
N MET A 156 -10.61 -13.19 8.73
CA MET A 156 -9.56 -13.19 7.72
C MET A 156 -8.23 -13.69 8.29
N ASP A 157 -7.76 -14.84 7.76
CA ASP A 157 -6.50 -15.48 8.17
C ASP A 157 -5.29 -14.54 8.15
N TYR A 158 -5.28 -13.58 7.22
CA TYR A 158 -4.22 -12.58 7.11
C TYR A 158 -3.99 -11.80 8.40
N PHE A 159 -5.06 -11.34 9.07
CA PHE A 159 -4.97 -10.56 10.31
C PHE A 159 -4.80 -11.42 11.57
N SER A 160 -4.88 -12.75 11.42
CA SER A 160 -4.55 -13.69 12.48
C SER A 160 -3.05 -13.98 12.58
N LYS A 161 -2.26 -13.61 11.57
CA LYS A 161 -0.81 -13.84 11.56
C LYS A 161 -0.08 -12.91 12.53
N GLU A 162 0.85 -13.48 13.28
CA GLU A 162 1.59 -12.78 14.33
C GLU A 162 2.48 -11.64 13.80
N ASP A 163 3.10 -11.84 12.64
CA ASP A 163 3.90 -10.81 11.96
C ASP A 163 3.03 -9.61 11.54
N VAL A 164 1.85 -9.86 10.99
CA VAL A 164 0.90 -8.81 10.59
C VAL A 164 0.40 -8.03 11.81
N ARG A 165 0.03 -8.73 12.89
CA ARG A 165 -0.40 -8.08 14.15
C ARG A 165 0.70 -7.21 14.74
N ARG A 166 1.93 -7.72 14.80
CA ARG A 166 3.10 -6.95 15.27
C ARG A 166 3.35 -5.70 14.43
N THR A 167 3.25 -5.81 13.11
CA THR A 167 3.37 -4.67 12.20
C THR A 167 2.26 -3.64 12.46
N MET A 168 1.01 -4.08 12.64
CA MET A 168 -0.10 -3.17 13.00
C MET A 168 0.14 -2.46 14.33
N GLU A 169 0.50 -3.21 15.36
CA GLU A 169 0.81 -2.67 16.69
C GLU A 169 1.93 -1.65 16.64
N THR A 170 2.99 -1.93 15.88
CA THR A 170 4.15 -1.04 15.74
C THR A 170 3.78 0.26 15.02
N ILE A 171 3.04 0.18 13.91
CA ILE A 171 2.56 1.36 13.18
C ILE A 171 1.66 2.22 14.07
N LEU A 172 0.65 1.63 14.71
CA LEU A 172 -0.31 2.35 15.56
C LEU A 172 0.38 2.99 16.77
N PHE A 173 1.32 2.29 17.39
CA PHE A 173 2.11 2.83 18.50
C PHE A 173 2.97 4.00 18.06
N CYS A 174 3.73 3.86 16.97
CA CYS A 174 4.57 4.94 16.42
C CYS A 174 3.73 6.18 16.10
N TYR A 175 2.57 5.99 15.45
CA TYR A 175 1.66 7.09 15.14
C TYR A 175 1.16 7.78 16.42
N ALA A 176 0.66 7.03 17.40
CA ALA A 176 0.16 7.59 18.65
C ALA A 176 1.24 8.40 19.40
N ARG A 177 2.49 7.95 19.34
CA ARG A 177 3.65 8.62 19.96
C ARG A 177 4.10 9.88 19.23
N GLU A 178 3.99 9.93 17.91
CA GLU A 178 4.26 11.16 17.14
C GLU A 178 3.09 12.17 17.23
N HIS A 179 1.88 11.71 17.55
CA HIS A 179 0.67 12.52 17.62
C HIS A 179 0.05 12.55 19.03
N ILE A 180 0.84 12.89 20.05
CA ILE A 180 0.47 12.79 21.49
C ILE A 180 -0.90 13.40 21.83
N LYS A 181 -1.27 14.54 21.22
CA LYS A 181 -2.57 15.20 21.46
C LYS A 181 -3.76 14.31 21.07
N LEU A 182 -3.65 13.62 19.93
CA LEU A 182 -4.68 12.70 19.45
C LEU A 182 -4.54 11.33 20.13
N SER A 183 -3.29 10.86 20.22
CA SER A 183 -2.89 9.51 20.61
C SER A 183 -3.63 8.42 19.82
N TYR A 184 -3.57 7.19 20.28
CA TYR A 184 -4.37 6.10 19.73
C TYR A 184 -5.85 6.28 20.12
N ARG A 185 -6.74 6.06 19.16
CA ARG A 185 -8.18 5.99 19.37
C ARG A 185 -8.73 4.69 18.79
N GLN A 186 -9.68 4.08 19.50
CA GLN A 186 -10.38 2.89 19.02
C GLN A 186 -10.95 3.15 17.62
N GLY A 187 -10.79 2.18 16.72
CA GLY A 187 -11.16 2.27 15.31
C GLY A 187 -9.99 2.64 14.38
N MET A 188 -8.90 3.23 14.88
CA MET A 188 -7.70 3.48 14.05
C MET A 188 -7.11 2.18 13.45
N HIS A 189 -7.23 1.06 14.17
CA HIS A 189 -6.82 -0.25 13.66
C HIS A 189 -7.64 -0.70 12.45
N GLU A 190 -8.93 -0.33 12.38
CA GLU A 190 -9.82 -0.65 11.27
C GLU A 190 -9.51 0.19 10.02
N LEU A 191 -8.89 1.37 10.19
CA LEU A 191 -8.37 2.18 9.08
C LEU A 191 -7.03 1.64 8.56
N LEU A 192 -6.14 1.20 9.45
CA LEU A 192 -4.83 0.66 9.08
C LEU A 192 -4.94 -0.70 8.36
N ALA A 193 -5.82 -1.58 8.85
CA ALA A 193 -5.98 -2.92 8.32
C ALA A 193 -6.20 -2.98 6.78
N PRO A 194 -7.16 -2.26 6.16
CA PRO A 194 -7.35 -2.29 4.71
C PRO A 194 -6.14 -1.74 3.93
N ILE A 195 -5.36 -0.80 4.51
CA ILE A 195 -4.10 -0.31 3.91
C ILE A 195 -3.07 -1.43 3.83
N LEU A 196 -2.83 -2.13 4.95
CA LEU A 196 -1.90 -3.27 4.97
C LEU A 196 -2.35 -4.39 4.05
N PHE A 197 -3.64 -4.70 4.04
CA PHE A 197 -4.18 -5.76 3.21
C PHE A 197 -4.02 -5.46 1.71
N VAL A 198 -4.31 -4.23 1.27
CA VAL A 198 -4.16 -3.87 -0.15
C VAL A 198 -2.68 -3.86 -0.59
N LEU A 199 -1.77 -3.39 0.28
CA LEU A 199 -0.32 -3.47 0.03
C LEU A 199 0.13 -4.92 -0.09
N HIS A 200 -0.35 -5.80 0.79
CA HIS A 200 -0.04 -7.23 0.74
C HIS A 200 -0.54 -7.88 -0.56
N CYS A 201 -1.81 -7.66 -0.94
CA CYS A 201 -2.37 -8.24 -2.17
C CYS A 201 -1.58 -7.84 -3.42
N ASP A 202 -1.28 -6.55 -3.57
CA ASP A 202 -0.54 -6.05 -4.73
C ASP A 202 0.91 -6.53 -4.72
N LEU A 203 1.54 -6.65 -3.54
CA LEU A 203 2.88 -7.24 -3.41
C LEU A 203 2.90 -8.71 -3.84
N GLN A 204 1.89 -9.51 -3.43
CA GLN A 204 1.78 -10.91 -3.89
C GLN A 204 1.57 -10.99 -5.40
N GLY A 205 0.77 -10.08 -5.97
CA GLY A 205 0.60 -9.95 -7.42
C GLY A 205 1.92 -9.64 -8.14
N ALA A 206 2.73 -8.72 -7.59
CA ALA A 206 4.04 -8.39 -8.13
C ALA A 206 5.03 -9.56 -8.05
N PHE A 207 5.07 -10.30 -6.93
CA PHE A 207 5.92 -11.49 -6.81
C PHE A 207 5.55 -12.56 -7.83
N HIS A 208 4.25 -12.85 -8.00
CA HIS A 208 3.81 -13.80 -9.00
C HIS A 208 4.19 -13.36 -10.43
N ALA A 209 4.05 -12.08 -10.75
CA ALA A 209 4.45 -11.55 -12.05
C ALA A 209 5.98 -11.62 -12.26
N GLN A 210 6.76 -11.41 -11.19
CA GLN A 210 8.23 -11.48 -11.20
C GLN A 210 8.74 -12.91 -11.43
N ASP A 211 8.04 -13.93 -10.90
CA ASP A 211 8.37 -15.34 -11.15
C ASP A 211 8.17 -15.74 -12.62
N ILE A 212 7.34 -15.00 -13.35
CA ILE A 212 7.02 -15.26 -14.76
C ILE A 212 7.92 -14.44 -15.70
N GLY A 213 8.46 -13.30 -15.26
CA GLY A 213 9.41 -12.52 -16.04
C GLY A 213 9.85 -11.22 -15.38
N GLU A 214 10.76 -10.50 -16.04
CA GLU A 214 11.34 -9.28 -15.49
C GLU A 214 10.32 -8.12 -15.48
N LEU A 215 10.17 -7.51 -14.30
CA LEU A 215 9.31 -6.33 -14.12
C LEU A 215 10.08 -5.02 -14.37
N PRO A 216 9.44 -3.97 -14.88
CA PRO A 216 10.02 -2.63 -14.92
C PRO A 216 10.57 -2.18 -13.56
N LYS A 217 11.68 -1.45 -13.57
CA LYS A 217 12.39 -1.07 -12.34
C LYS A 217 11.50 -0.32 -11.33
N ILE A 218 10.61 0.54 -11.82
CA ILE A 218 9.67 1.29 -10.96
C ILE A 218 8.72 0.35 -10.19
N ILE A 219 8.24 -0.72 -10.83
CA ILE A 219 7.37 -1.72 -10.18
C ILE A 219 8.16 -2.47 -9.11
N GLN A 220 9.40 -2.89 -9.41
CA GLN A 220 10.27 -3.51 -8.42
C GLN A 220 10.56 -2.58 -7.23
N THR A 221 10.74 -1.27 -7.47
CA THR A 221 10.99 -0.28 -6.42
C THR A 221 9.77 -0.10 -5.50
N LEU A 222 8.57 -0.10 -6.07
CA LEU A 222 7.30 0.05 -5.35
C LEU A 222 6.97 -1.16 -4.47
N PHE A 223 7.19 -2.37 -5.00
CA PHE A 223 6.78 -3.62 -4.36
C PHE A 223 7.97 -4.35 -3.77
N GLN A 224 8.37 -3.94 -2.56
CA GLN A 224 9.43 -4.60 -1.79
C GLN A 224 8.88 -5.03 -0.43
N GLY A 225 8.93 -6.33 -0.14
CA GLY A 225 8.36 -6.88 1.10
C GLY A 225 8.89 -6.23 2.37
N LYS A 226 10.18 -5.85 2.40
CA LYS A 226 10.82 -5.19 3.55
C LYS A 226 10.28 -3.80 3.88
N TYR A 227 9.59 -3.13 2.94
CA TYR A 227 9.08 -1.78 3.12
C TYR A 227 7.55 -1.70 3.25
N VAL A 228 6.86 -2.84 3.37
CA VAL A 228 5.39 -2.85 3.52
C VAL A 228 4.96 -2.06 4.76
N GLU A 229 5.69 -2.22 5.86
CA GLU A 229 5.40 -1.49 7.11
C GLU A 229 5.64 0.02 6.95
N ASN A 230 6.75 0.43 6.33
CA ASN A 230 7.05 1.84 6.05
C ASN A 230 5.97 2.48 5.17
N ASP A 231 5.65 1.82 4.06
CA ASP A 231 4.67 2.32 3.09
C ASP A 231 3.27 2.40 3.74
N ALA A 232 2.90 1.42 4.59
CA ALA A 232 1.66 1.43 5.33
C ALA A 232 1.59 2.56 6.37
N TYR A 233 2.69 2.83 7.09
CA TYR A 233 2.77 3.95 8.03
C TYR A 233 2.55 5.28 7.32
N THR A 234 3.24 5.54 6.20
CA THR A 234 3.08 6.77 5.43
C THR A 234 1.64 6.93 4.93
N MET A 235 1.05 5.88 4.36
CA MET A 235 -0.35 5.90 3.93
C MET A 235 -1.31 6.16 5.10
N PHE A 236 -1.06 5.54 6.24
CA PHE A 236 -1.87 5.72 7.44
C PHE A 236 -1.78 7.15 7.98
N CYS A 237 -0.59 7.76 8.03
CA CYS A 237 -0.43 9.15 8.43
C CYS A 237 -1.22 10.12 7.53
N HIS A 238 -1.16 9.92 6.21
CA HIS A 238 -1.91 10.75 5.26
C HIS A 238 -3.42 10.55 5.39
N LEU A 239 -3.88 9.31 5.58
CA LEU A 239 -5.29 9.03 5.84
C LEU A 239 -5.75 9.71 7.14
N MET A 240 -4.98 9.56 8.21
CA MET A 240 -5.29 10.15 9.50
C MET A 240 -5.30 11.67 9.47
N ALA A 241 -4.43 12.32 8.68
CA ALA A 241 -4.47 13.76 8.47
C ALA A 241 -5.80 14.21 7.85
N ALA A 242 -6.35 13.43 6.92
CA ALA A 242 -7.65 13.70 6.30
C ALA A 242 -8.84 13.39 7.23
N THR A 243 -8.71 12.42 8.15
CA THR A 243 -9.77 12.00 9.07
C THR A 243 -9.63 12.57 10.48
N ASN A 244 -8.67 13.48 10.72
CA ASN A 244 -8.33 13.97 12.06
C ASN A 244 -9.53 14.57 12.82
N SER A 245 -10.44 15.23 12.10
CA SER A 245 -11.66 15.82 12.67
C SER A 245 -12.63 14.79 13.24
N TRP A 246 -12.61 13.54 12.78
CA TRP A 246 -13.48 12.47 13.31
C TRP A 246 -13.01 11.94 14.66
N TYR A 247 -11.74 12.14 14.98
CA TYR A 247 -11.10 11.67 16.22
C TYR A 247 -10.79 12.81 17.19
N SER A 248 -10.83 14.06 16.70
CA SER A 248 -10.72 15.25 17.54
C SER A 248 -11.97 15.33 18.41
N VAL A 249 -11.79 15.27 19.72
CA VAL A 249 -12.89 15.55 20.65
C VAL A 249 -13.15 17.05 20.53
N ASN A 250 -14.31 17.44 20.00
CA ASN A 250 -14.82 18.78 20.24
C ASN A 250 -14.96 18.87 21.76
N GLU A 251 -14.06 19.60 22.43
CA GLU A 251 -14.35 20.09 23.77
C GLU A 251 -15.63 20.90 23.62
N VAL A 252 -16.75 20.33 24.03
CA VAL A 252 -17.99 21.07 24.19
C VAL A 252 -17.71 22.04 25.32
N GLU A 253 -17.36 23.28 24.97
CA GLU A 253 -17.34 24.43 25.89
C GLU A 253 -18.72 24.63 26.54
#